data_AF-A0A6P0JZD8-F1
#
_entry.id   AF-A0A6P0JZD8-F1
#
_cell.length_a   1.000
_cell.length_b   1.000
_cell.length_c   1.000
_cell.angle_alpha   90.00
_cell.angle_beta   90.00
_cell.angle_gamma   90.00
#
_symmetry.space_group_name_H-M   'P 1'
#
loop_
_entity.id
_entity.type
_entity.pdbx_description
1 polymer ?
#
loop_
_entity_poly.entity_id
_entity_poly.type
_entity_poly.pdbx_seq_one_letter_code
_entity_poly.pdbx_strand_id
1 'polypeptide(L)'
;LEYDGEGVIYGRVAGVAQGSQWRTNVVDEGKSYLTIPETGEAFSYVLSSVHVGTLGTGQVQSAPMLARYPDTAYLAHGNYGVHYYLTLPLKNTSDRTQNIAIAFQTPVKHNQDVEQLEFLQPPDDRVFFRGTVRIQYPDERGIMRSRYFHLVQRRGQQSPPLVTIPVRPGATREVKVDFLYPPDATPPQVLTVRTLTDIEAAQYQE
;
A
#
# COMPACT_ATOMS: atom_id res chain seq x y z
N LEU A 1 18.42 -14.07 -12.46
CA LEU A 1 18.94 -12.69 -12.47
C LEU A 1 20.17 -12.72 -13.36
N GLU A 2 20.15 -12.06 -14.50
CA GLU A 2 21.40 -11.68 -15.15
C GLU A 2 21.36 -10.17 -15.33
N TYR A 3 22.31 -9.53 -14.66
CA TYR A 3 22.83 -8.21 -14.98
C TYR A 3 23.81 -8.49 -16.13
N ASP A 4 23.50 -8.11 -17.35
CA ASP A 4 24.44 -8.25 -18.49
C ASP A 4 25.45 -7.09 -18.57
N GLY A 5 25.46 -6.22 -17.57
CA GLY A 5 26.33 -5.04 -17.55
C GLY A 5 25.79 -3.85 -18.35
N GLU A 6 24.64 -3.95 -19.03
CA GLU A 6 24.08 -2.86 -19.85
C GLU A 6 22.73 -2.29 -19.37
N GLY A 7 22.08 -2.91 -18.38
CA GLY A 7 20.98 -2.29 -17.62
C GLY A 7 19.76 -3.17 -17.40
N VAL A 8 18.72 -2.61 -16.77
CA VAL A 8 17.45 -3.31 -16.53
C VAL A 8 16.65 -3.35 -17.83
N ILE A 9 16.48 -4.55 -18.39
CA ILE A 9 15.57 -4.75 -19.52
C ILE A 9 14.13 -4.83 -18.98
N TYR A 10 13.37 -3.75 -19.19
CA TYR A 10 11.91 -3.78 -19.09
C TYR A 10 11.36 -4.55 -20.31
N GLY A 11 11.29 -5.87 -20.18
CA GLY A 11 10.81 -6.75 -21.25
C GLY A 11 9.32 -6.57 -21.54
N ARG A 12 8.90 -7.01 -22.73
CA ARG A 12 7.48 -7.08 -23.14
C ARG A 12 6.70 -8.00 -22.19
N VAL A 13 5.42 -7.70 -21.98
CA VAL A 13 4.53 -8.49 -21.10
C VAL A 13 4.10 -9.76 -21.83
N ALA A 14 4.84 -10.86 -21.68
CA ALA A 14 4.39 -12.17 -22.13
C ALA A 14 4.93 -13.29 -21.24
N GLY A 15 4.02 -13.94 -20.51
CA GLY A 15 4.32 -15.11 -19.70
C GLY A 15 3.28 -15.38 -18.62
N VAL A 16 3.57 -16.36 -17.76
CA VAL A 16 2.70 -16.80 -16.67
C VAL A 16 3.43 -16.56 -15.35
N ALA A 17 2.94 -15.63 -14.54
CA ALA A 17 3.48 -15.36 -13.21
C ALA A 17 3.07 -16.46 -12.21
N GLN A 18 3.92 -16.73 -11.22
CA GLN A 18 3.58 -17.63 -10.13
C GLN A 18 2.59 -16.98 -9.16
N GLY A 19 1.43 -17.63 -8.98
CA GLY A 19 0.40 -17.19 -8.05
C GLY A 19 -0.48 -16.06 -8.58
N SER A 20 -1.63 -15.87 -7.93
CA SER A 20 -2.64 -14.87 -8.30
C SER A 20 -3.10 -14.03 -7.12
N GLN A 21 -2.53 -14.26 -5.93
CA GLN A 21 -2.92 -13.58 -4.70
C GLN A 21 -1.71 -13.31 -3.81
N TRP A 22 -1.66 -12.09 -3.28
CA TRP A 22 -0.82 -11.70 -2.15
C TRP A 22 -1.69 -11.57 -0.90
N ARG A 23 -1.68 -12.59 -0.04
CA ARG A 23 -2.43 -12.60 1.23
C ARG A 23 -1.46 -12.47 2.39
N THR A 24 -1.59 -11.44 3.21
CA THR A 24 -0.70 -11.27 4.36
C THR A 24 -1.35 -10.55 5.55
N ASN A 25 -0.77 -10.77 6.73
CA ASN A 25 -1.00 -9.97 7.92
C ASN A 25 0.18 -9.00 8.05
N VAL A 26 -0.09 -7.70 8.03
CA VAL A 26 0.93 -6.68 8.29
C VAL A 26 0.96 -6.48 9.80
N VAL A 27 2.08 -6.89 10.42
CA VAL A 27 2.28 -6.87 11.88
C VAL A 27 3.69 -6.41 12.21
N ASP A 28 3.91 -5.94 13.43
CA ASP A 28 5.27 -5.68 13.92
C ASP A 28 6.04 -7.00 14.01
N GLU A 29 7.38 -6.94 13.89
CA GLU A 29 8.25 -8.09 14.07
C GLU A 29 8.02 -8.77 15.44
N GLY A 30 7.80 -10.09 15.40
CA GLY A 30 7.56 -10.90 16.61
C GLY A 30 6.19 -10.70 17.27
N LYS A 31 5.27 -9.91 16.69
CA LYS A 31 3.94 -9.64 17.27
C LYS A 31 2.81 -10.18 16.40
N SER A 32 1.62 -10.30 17.00
CA SER A 32 0.37 -10.62 16.30
C SER A 32 -0.43 -9.38 15.89
N TYR A 33 0.11 -8.19 16.12
CA TYR A 33 -0.52 -6.90 15.89
C TYR A 33 0.47 -5.91 15.27
N LEU A 34 -0.07 -4.87 14.65
CA LEU A 34 0.68 -3.73 14.12
C LEU A 34 0.43 -2.54 15.04
N THR A 35 1.49 -1.99 15.64
CA THR A 35 1.34 -0.84 16.54
C THR A 35 0.99 0.39 15.71
N ILE A 36 -0.06 1.13 16.09
CA ILE A 36 -0.36 2.41 15.42
C ILE A 36 0.75 3.42 15.75
N PRO A 37 1.12 4.31 14.81
CA PRO A 37 2.18 5.28 15.04
C PRO A 37 1.78 6.32 16.10
N GLU A 38 2.74 7.09 16.61
CA GLU A 38 2.46 8.17 17.55
C GLU A 38 1.55 9.25 16.91
N THR A 39 0.90 10.06 17.75
CA THR A 39 0.00 11.12 17.25
C THR A 39 0.75 12.08 16.33
N GLY A 40 0.25 12.26 15.11
CA GLY A 40 0.87 13.08 14.07
C GLY A 40 1.89 12.35 13.20
N GLU A 41 2.18 11.08 13.49
CA GLU A 41 3.11 10.25 12.73
C GLU A 41 2.39 9.25 11.81
N ALA A 42 3.14 8.66 10.89
CA ALA A 42 2.65 7.67 9.94
C ALA A 42 3.71 6.61 9.62
N PHE A 43 3.26 5.43 9.23
CA PHE A 43 4.07 4.46 8.49
C PHE A 43 3.37 4.11 7.18
N SER A 44 4.12 3.54 6.25
CA SER A 44 3.60 3.11 4.95
C SER A 44 4.04 1.69 4.61
N TYR A 45 3.09 0.86 4.17
CA TYR A 45 3.36 -0.47 3.63
C TYR A 45 3.40 -0.39 2.10
N VAL A 46 4.50 -0.84 1.50
CA VAL A 46 4.66 -0.81 0.04
C VAL A 46 3.79 -1.86 -0.65
N LEU A 47 3.21 -1.48 -1.79
CA LEU A 47 2.34 -2.29 -2.62
C LEU A 47 2.91 -2.38 -4.04
N SER A 48 3.06 -3.60 -4.53
CA SER A 48 3.62 -3.91 -5.85
C SER A 48 5.03 -3.32 -6.06
N SER A 49 5.87 -3.33 -5.02
CA SER A 49 7.26 -2.87 -5.17
C SER A 49 8.02 -3.70 -6.20
N VAL A 50 8.88 -3.03 -6.94
CA VAL A 50 9.75 -3.63 -7.96
C VAL A 50 11.21 -3.33 -7.63
N HIS A 51 12.13 -4.06 -8.24
CA HIS A 51 13.58 -3.93 -7.99
C HIS A 51 14.11 -2.49 -8.15
N VAL A 52 13.53 -1.68 -9.05
CA VAL A 52 13.84 -0.25 -9.21
C VAL A 52 12.78 0.68 -8.63
N GLY A 53 11.96 0.22 -7.69
CA GLY A 53 11.09 1.07 -6.88
C GLY A 53 10.73 0.39 -5.56
N THR A 54 11.69 0.33 -4.64
CA THR A 54 11.53 -0.31 -3.31
C THR A 54 11.12 0.68 -2.22
N LEU A 55 11.23 2.00 -2.48
CA LEU A 55 10.97 3.07 -1.50
C LEU A 55 11.76 2.89 -0.20
N GLY A 56 13.05 2.52 -0.31
CA GLY A 56 13.93 2.32 0.86
C GLY A 56 13.69 1.02 1.64
N THR A 57 12.64 0.25 1.34
CA THR A 57 12.31 -0.97 2.12
C THR A 57 13.15 -2.20 1.73
N GLY A 58 13.82 -2.15 0.58
CA GLY A 58 14.46 -3.32 -0.04
C GLY A 58 13.48 -4.43 -0.49
N GLN A 59 12.18 -4.32 -0.19
CA GLN A 59 11.19 -5.33 -0.56
C GLN A 59 10.94 -5.31 -2.07
N VAL A 60 10.94 -6.49 -2.69
CA VAL A 60 10.54 -6.69 -4.08
C VAL A 60 9.35 -7.65 -4.10
N GLN A 61 8.19 -7.15 -4.48
CA GLN A 61 6.95 -7.93 -4.51
C GLN A 61 6.69 -8.57 -5.89
N SER A 62 7.66 -8.59 -6.81
CA SER A 62 7.48 -9.19 -8.15
C SER A 62 7.59 -10.72 -8.09
N ALA A 63 6.55 -11.44 -8.54
CA ALA A 63 6.56 -12.90 -8.58
C ALA A 63 7.48 -13.45 -9.70
N PRO A 64 8.07 -14.66 -9.54
CA PRO A 64 8.77 -15.35 -10.62
C PRO A 64 7.84 -15.67 -11.80
N MET A 65 8.40 -15.67 -13.01
CA MET A 65 7.71 -16.16 -14.21
C MET A 65 7.91 -17.66 -14.37
N LEU A 66 6.82 -18.44 -14.38
CA LEU A 66 6.80 -19.90 -14.58
C LEU A 66 7.00 -20.28 -16.05
N ALA A 67 6.50 -19.45 -16.95
CA ALA A 67 6.71 -19.54 -18.39
C ALA A 67 6.86 -18.13 -18.95
N ARG A 68 7.79 -17.94 -19.88
CA ARG A 68 8.09 -16.62 -20.46
C ARG A 68 8.67 -16.80 -21.86
N TYR A 69 8.55 -15.79 -22.70
CA TYR A 69 9.29 -15.75 -23.96
C TYR A 69 10.76 -15.42 -23.69
N PRO A 70 11.71 -15.90 -24.52
CA PRO A 70 13.14 -15.67 -24.27
C PRO A 70 13.53 -14.19 -24.08
N ASP A 71 12.85 -13.26 -24.74
CA ASP A 71 13.06 -11.80 -24.74
C ASP A 71 12.20 -11.04 -23.70
N THR A 72 11.65 -11.72 -22.70
CA THR A 72 10.76 -11.13 -21.68
C THR A 72 11.32 -11.22 -20.26
N ALA A 73 10.80 -10.38 -19.37
CA ALA A 73 11.27 -10.27 -17.99
C ALA A 73 11.15 -11.60 -17.22
N TYR A 74 12.07 -11.81 -16.28
CA TYR A 74 12.07 -12.98 -15.39
C TYR A 74 11.10 -12.86 -14.21
N LEU A 75 10.66 -11.65 -13.91
CA LEU A 75 9.77 -11.33 -12.80
C LEU A 75 8.55 -10.57 -13.31
N ALA A 76 7.41 -10.77 -12.64
CA ALA A 76 6.15 -10.08 -12.92
C ALA A 76 6.19 -8.64 -12.39
N HIS A 77 6.87 -7.75 -13.11
CA HIS A 77 6.92 -6.34 -12.77
C HIS A 77 5.52 -5.72 -12.92
N GLY A 78 4.94 -5.29 -11.82
CA GLY A 78 3.60 -4.70 -11.77
C GLY A 78 2.51 -5.65 -11.29
N ASN A 79 2.72 -6.97 -11.16
CA ASN A 79 1.74 -7.89 -10.55
C ASN A 79 0.30 -7.72 -11.07
N TYR A 80 0.12 -7.43 -12.37
CA TYR A 80 -1.18 -7.16 -12.96
C TYR A 80 -2.15 -8.32 -12.76
N GLY A 81 -3.35 -8.02 -12.27
CA GLY A 81 -4.38 -9.01 -11.95
C GLY A 81 -4.14 -9.80 -10.65
N VAL A 82 -3.04 -9.56 -9.94
CA VAL A 82 -2.82 -10.15 -8.61
C VAL A 82 -3.77 -9.51 -7.61
N HIS A 83 -4.45 -10.35 -6.83
CA HIS A 83 -5.29 -9.92 -5.73
C HIS A 83 -4.45 -9.65 -4.49
N TYR A 84 -4.37 -8.39 -4.07
CA TYR A 84 -3.80 -8.03 -2.77
C TYR A 84 -4.89 -8.15 -1.71
N TYR A 85 -4.62 -8.88 -0.64
CA TYR A 85 -5.51 -9.06 0.50
C TYR A 85 -4.69 -8.89 1.79
N LEU A 86 -4.74 -7.70 2.36
CA LEU A 86 -3.94 -7.29 3.50
C LEU A 86 -4.83 -7.22 4.74
N THR A 87 -4.37 -7.80 5.84
CA THR A 87 -5.01 -7.64 7.15
C THR A 87 -4.06 -6.89 8.08
N LEU A 88 -4.54 -5.78 8.64
CA LEU A 88 -3.81 -4.90 9.54
C LEU A 88 -4.50 -4.93 10.90
N PRO A 89 -4.05 -5.77 11.85
CA PRO A 89 -4.49 -5.75 13.24
C PRO A 89 -3.89 -4.55 14.00
N LEU A 90 -4.47 -3.36 13.82
CA LEU A 90 -3.95 -2.09 14.33
C LEU A 90 -4.22 -1.94 15.83
N LYS A 91 -3.16 -1.93 16.65
CA LYS A 91 -3.25 -1.82 18.10
C LYS A 91 -2.89 -0.43 18.59
N ASN A 92 -3.75 0.15 19.41
CA ASN A 92 -3.44 1.36 20.16
C ASN A 92 -2.76 1.00 21.49
N THR A 93 -1.47 1.32 21.60
CA THR A 93 -0.67 1.10 22.80
C THR A 93 -0.63 2.31 23.74
N SER A 94 -1.26 3.43 23.36
CA SER A 94 -1.40 4.62 24.21
C SER A 94 -2.55 4.49 25.21
N ASP A 95 -2.62 5.45 26.13
CA ASP A 95 -3.62 5.58 27.20
C ASP A 95 -4.86 6.40 26.78
N ARG A 96 -4.85 6.98 25.58
CA ARG A 96 -5.98 7.76 25.02
C ARG A 96 -6.53 7.14 23.74
N THR A 97 -7.80 7.44 23.44
CA THR A 97 -8.37 7.07 22.14
C THR A 97 -7.64 7.83 21.04
N GLN A 98 -7.25 7.11 19.99
CA GLN A 98 -6.54 7.64 18.83
C GLN A 98 -7.40 7.49 17.58
N ASN A 99 -7.40 8.49 16.71
CA ASN A 99 -8.05 8.42 15.39
C ASN A 99 -7.00 8.03 14.36
N ILE A 100 -7.16 6.88 13.72
CA ILE A 100 -6.26 6.45 12.64
C ILE A 100 -6.89 6.75 11.28
N ALA A 101 -6.09 7.24 10.35
CA ALA A 101 -6.44 7.41 8.95
C ALA A 101 -5.73 6.35 8.11
N ILE A 102 -6.48 5.72 7.20
CA ILE A 102 -5.96 4.78 6.22
C ILE A 102 -6.03 5.43 4.85
N ALA A 103 -4.89 5.57 4.19
CA ALA A 103 -4.80 6.16 2.86
C ALA A 103 -4.08 5.23 1.88
N PHE A 104 -4.57 5.17 0.64
CA PHE A 104 -3.86 4.54 -0.47
C PHE A 104 -3.20 5.64 -1.29
N GLN A 105 -1.90 5.57 -1.54
CA GLN A 105 -1.15 6.71 -2.10
C GLN A 105 -0.18 6.28 -3.21
N THR A 106 0.17 7.24 -4.07
CA THR A 106 1.11 7.05 -5.19
C THR A 106 2.28 8.03 -5.05
N PRO A 107 3.27 7.72 -4.20
CA PRO A 107 4.44 8.58 -4.01
C PRO A 107 5.36 8.57 -5.25
N VAL A 108 6.34 9.46 -5.27
CA VAL A 108 7.42 9.42 -6.26
C VAL A 108 8.28 8.19 -6.01
N LYS A 109 8.53 7.43 -7.08
CA LYS A 109 9.30 6.18 -7.08
C LYS A 109 10.80 6.47 -6.92
N HIS A 110 11.40 5.92 -5.86
CA HIS A 110 12.84 5.98 -5.55
C HIS A 110 13.41 4.62 -5.13
N ASN A 111 14.72 4.45 -5.25
CA ASN A 111 15.48 3.24 -4.86
C ASN A 111 16.48 3.43 -3.73
N GLN A 112 16.70 4.67 -3.32
CA GLN A 112 17.62 5.01 -2.25
C GLN A 112 16.87 4.97 -0.91
N ASP A 113 17.64 4.95 0.17
CA ASP A 113 17.11 5.08 1.53
C ASP A 113 16.44 6.46 1.65
N VAL A 114 15.12 6.45 1.52
CA VAL A 114 14.28 7.63 1.71
C VAL A 114 13.63 7.52 3.08
N GLU A 115 13.90 8.48 3.96
CA GLU A 115 13.28 8.54 5.29
C GLU A 115 11.78 8.84 5.19
N GLN A 116 11.34 9.46 4.08
CA GLN A 116 9.97 9.93 3.90
C GLN A 116 9.48 9.71 2.46
N LEU A 117 8.16 9.57 2.31
CA LEU A 117 7.53 9.53 1.00
C LEU A 117 7.46 10.92 0.38
N GLU A 118 7.85 11.02 -0.88
CA GLU A 118 7.78 12.26 -1.64
C GLU A 118 6.52 12.32 -2.52
N PHE A 119 5.91 13.50 -2.57
CA PHE A 119 4.73 13.80 -3.37
C PHE A 119 4.97 15.06 -4.20
N LEU A 120 4.28 15.17 -5.33
CA LEU A 120 4.38 16.29 -6.25
C LEU A 120 3.19 17.24 -6.04
N GLN A 121 3.46 18.56 -6.06
CA GLN A 121 2.45 19.60 -5.95
C GLN A 121 2.65 20.65 -7.06
N PRO A 122 1.81 20.67 -8.12
CA PRO A 122 0.74 19.71 -8.41
C PRO A 122 1.30 18.32 -8.81
N PRO A 123 0.48 17.26 -8.72
CA PRO A 123 0.85 15.95 -9.27
C PRO A 123 0.99 16.00 -10.80
N ASP A 124 1.81 15.11 -11.34
CA ASP A 124 2.00 14.95 -12.78
C ASP A 124 0.76 14.31 -13.43
N ASP A 125 0.42 14.68 -14.67
CA ASP A 125 -0.85 14.26 -15.29
C ASP A 125 -0.95 12.77 -15.62
N ARG A 126 0.14 12.00 -15.51
CA ARG A 126 0.14 10.55 -15.73
C ARG A 126 -0.61 9.82 -14.62
N VAL A 127 -1.60 9.04 -15.01
CA VAL A 127 -2.31 8.10 -14.12
C VAL A 127 -1.37 6.95 -13.78
N PHE A 128 -1.23 6.67 -12.49
CA PHE A 128 -0.39 5.61 -11.94
C PHE A 128 -1.21 4.51 -11.28
N PHE A 129 -2.42 4.82 -10.85
CA PHE A 129 -3.35 3.83 -10.33
C PHE A 129 -4.77 4.18 -10.75
N ARG A 130 -5.48 3.20 -11.32
CA ARG A 130 -6.91 3.29 -11.61
C ARG A 130 -7.58 1.99 -11.24
N GLY A 131 -8.26 1.96 -10.10
CA GLY A 131 -8.77 0.70 -9.59
C GLY A 131 -9.70 0.85 -8.41
N THR A 132 -10.43 -0.23 -8.14
CA THR A 132 -11.31 -0.31 -6.97
C THR A 132 -10.54 -0.90 -5.79
N VAL A 133 -10.54 -0.17 -4.68
CA VAL A 133 -9.99 -0.62 -3.40
C VAL A 133 -11.15 -0.84 -2.43
N ARG A 134 -11.17 -1.98 -1.77
CA ARG A 134 -12.10 -2.28 -0.69
C ARG A 134 -11.39 -2.14 0.65
N ILE A 135 -12.05 -1.47 1.60
CA ILE A 135 -11.64 -1.43 3.01
C ILE A 135 -12.74 -2.02 3.87
N GLN A 136 -12.37 -2.95 4.75
CA GLN A 136 -13.27 -3.53 5.74
C GLN A 136 -12.74 -3.31 7.15
N TYR A 137 -13.61 -2.92 8.08
CA TYR A 137 -13.23 -2.67 9.47
C TYR A 137 -14.46 -2.75 10.39
N PRO A 138 -14.32 -3.18 11.65
CA PRO A 138 -15.40 -3.11 12.61
C PRO A 138 -15.61 -1.66 13.04
N ASP A 139 -16.86 -1.19 13.02
CA ASP A 139 -17.21 0.11 13.59
C ASP A 139 -17.15 0.10 15.14
N GLU A 140 -17.55 1.21 15.76
CA GLU A 140 -17.53 1.34 17.23
C GLU A 140 -18.43 0.32 17.95
N ARG A 141 -19.46 -0.18 17.27
CA ARG A 141 -20.40 -1.21 17.77
C ARG A 141 -19.90 -2.62 17.47
N GLY A 142 -18.75 -2.77 16.80
CA GLY A 142 -18.20 -4.05 16.37
C GLY A 142 -18.80 -4.59 15.09
N ILE A 143 -19.66 -3.84 14.40
CA ILE A 143 -20.28 -4.27 13.14
C ILE A 143 -19.27 -4.09 12.03
N MET A 144 -19.00 -5.16 11.28
CA MET A 144 -18.09 -5.11 10.13
C MET A 144 -18.67 -4.19 9.04
N ARG A 145 -17.96 -3.10 8.74
CA ARG A 145 -18.23 -2.20 7.62
C ARG A 145 -17.39 -2.61 6.43
N SER A 146 -17.94 -2.47 5.24
CA SER A 146 -17.24 -2.69 3.98
C SER A 146 -17.47 -1.48 3.09
N ARG A 147 -16.40 -0.79 2.70
CA ARG A 147 -16.43 0.39 1.83
C ARG A 147 -15.62 0.13 0.57
N TYR A 148 -16.11 0.62 -0.55
CA TYR A 148 -15.47 0.50 -1.86
C TYR A 148 -15.15 1.89 -2.39
N PHE A 149 -13.92 2.05 -2.87
CA PHE A 149 -13.43 3.31 -3.41
C PHE A 149 -12.89 3.04 -4.81
N HIS A 150 -13.43 3.72 -5.82
CA HIS A 150 -12.81 3.75 -7.14
C HIS A 150 -11.81 4.90 -7.18
N LEU A 151 -10.52 4.57 -7.23
CA LEU A 151 -9.44 5.53 -7.19
C LEU A 151 -8.91 5.79 -8.59
N VAL A 152 -8.65 7.06 -8.90
CA VAL A 152 -7.84 7.48 -10.05
C VAL A 152 -6.74 8.37 -9.48
N GLN A 153 -5.52 7.85 -9.40
CA GLN A 153 -4.39 8.54 -8.82
C GLN A 153 -3.31 8.78 -9.85
N ARG A 154 -2.75 9.98 -9.77
CA ARG A 154 -1.67 10.48 -10.60
C ARG A 154 -0.31 10.24 -9.95
N ARG A 155 0.76 10.32 -10.74
CA ARG A 155 2.13 10.20 -10.23
C ARG A 155 2.43 11.28 -9.19
N GLY A 156 2.93 10.85 -8.04
CA GLY A 156 3.27 11.75 -6.93
C GLY A 156 2.04 12.32 -6.21
N GLN A 157 0.85 11.77 -6.41
CA GLN A 157 -0.36 12.26 -5.77
C GLN A 157 -0.47 11.78 -4.32
N GLN A 158 -0.46 12.72 -3.38
CA GLN A 158 -0.92 12.49 -2.01
C GLN A 158 -2.44 12.44 -2.00
N SER A 159 -3.02 11.40 -1.42
CA SER A 159 -4.47 11.21 -1.41
C SER A 159 -5.04 11.39 -0.01
N PRO A 160 -6.28 11.89 0.11
CA PRO A 160 -6.97 11.96 1.39
C PRO A 160 -7.19 10.56 1.97
N PRO A 161 -7.43 10.45 3.29
CA PRO A 161 -7.83 9.20 3.91
C PRO A 161 -9.06 8.59 3.24
N LEU A 162 -9.05 7.29 3.05
CA LEU A 162 -10.21 6.51 2.59
C LEU A 162 -11.18 6.28 3.75
N VAL A 163 -10.64 6.02 4.94
CA VAL A 163 -11.41 5.87 6.17
C VAL A 163 -10.63 6.44 7.36
N THR A 164 -11.37 6.94 8.34
CA THR A 164 -10.87 7.32 9.67
C THR A 164 -11.55 6.43 10.70
N ILE A 165 -10.78 5.85 11.63
CA ILE A 165 -11.26 4.85 12.59
C ILE A 165 -10.77 5.22 14.00
N PRO A 166 -11.66 5.35 14.99
CA PRO A 166 -11.26 5.52 16.38
C PRO A 166 -10.84 4.18 17.00
N VAL A 167 -9.68 4.18 17.66
CA VAL A 167 -9.09 3.05 18.37
C VAL A 167 -8.95 3.40 19.85
N ARG A 168 -9.71 2.73 20.71
CA ARG A 168 -9.66 2.94 22.17
C ARG A 168 -8.30 2.51 22.74
N PRO A 169 -7.89 3.03 23.91
CA PRO A 169 -6.69 2.59 24.62
C PRO A 169 -6.64 1.06 24.77
N GLY A 170 -5.50 0.46 24.43
CA GLY A 170 -5.28 -0.99 24.51
C GLY A 170 -6.05 -1.85 23.49
N ALA A 171 -6.98 -1.27 22.73
CA ALA A 171 -7.80 -2.00 21.77
C ALA A 171 -7.02 -2.30 20.48
N THR A 172 -7.44 -3.36 19.79
CA THR A 172 -6.98 -3.70 18.44
C THR A 172 -8.14 -3.60 17.46
N ARG A 173 -7.92 -2.92 16.33
CA ARG A 173 -8.86 -2.82 15.21
C ARG A 173 -8.30 -3.56 14.01
N GLU A 174 -8.97 -4.63 13.60
CA GLU A 174 -8.64 -5.34 12.37
C GLU A 174 -9.16 -4.55 11.16
N VAL A 175 -8.24 -4.04 10.34
CA VAL A 175 -8.55 -3.37 9.07
C VAL A 175 -8.11 -4.27 7.93
N LYS A 176 -9.00 -4.55 6.99
CA LYS A 176 -8.70 -5.32 5.77
C LYS A 176 -8.70 -4.38 4.59
N VAL A 177 -7.69 -4.51 3.75
CA VAL A 177 -7.58 -3.78 2.49
C VAL A 177 -7.38 -4.80 1.38
N ASP A 178 -8.25 -4.77 0.38
CA ASP A 178 -8.11 -5.65 -0.77
C ASP A 178 -8.47 -4.99 -2.10
N PHE A 179 -7.76 -5.42 -3.14
CA PHE A 179 -7.89 -4.90 -4.49
C PHE A 179 -7.22 -5.86 -5.49
N LEU A 180 -7.70 -5.84 -6.73
CA LEU A 180 -6.97 -6.42 -7.86
C LEU A 180 -6.03 -5.36 -8.41
N TYR A 181 -4.75 -5.68 -8.56
CA TYR A 181 -3.78 -4.72 -9.08
C TYR A 181 -4.08 -4.42 -10.56
N PRO A 182 -4.43 -3.19 -10.94
CA PRO A 182 -4.93 -2.88 -12.27
C PRO A 182 -3.88 -3.09 -13.36
N PRO A 183 -4.26 -3.59 -14.56
CA PRO A 183 -3.31 -3.84 -15.66
C PRO A 183 -2.68 -2.56 -16.25
N ASP A 184 -3.26 -1.39 -15.98
CA ASP A 184 -2.76 -0.08 -16.41
C ASP A 184 -2.02 0.69 -15.30
N ALA A 185 -1.82 0.07 -14.12
CA ALA A 185 -1.12 0.72 -13.01
C ALA A 185 0.41 0.74 -13.21
N THR A 186 1.04 1.75 -12.63
CA THR A 186 2.50 1.89 -12.57
C THR A 186 2.98 1.78 -11.13
N PRO A 187 3.75 0.74 -10.76
CA PRO A 187 4.22 0.55 -9.39
C PRO A 187 5.34 1.52 -8.98
N PRO A 188 5.56 1.74 -7.67
CA PRO A 188 4.80 1.20 -6.54
C PRO A 188 3.66 2.12 -6.06
N GLN A 189 2.73 1.56 -5.31
CA GLN A 189 1.79 2.28 -4.46
C GLN A 189 2.12 2.01 -2.99
N VAL A 190 1.48 2.72 -2.08
CA VAL A 190 1.61 2.48 -0.65
C VAL A 190 0.27 2.52 0.06
N LEU A 191 0.15 1.76 1.15
CA LEU A 191 -0.90 1.88 2.14
C LEU A 191 -0.33 2.59 3.36
N THR A 192 -0.82 3.79 3.64
CA THR A 192 -0.35 4.64 4.73
C THR A 192 -1.33 4.56 5.89
N VAL A 193 -0.79 4.31 7.09
CA VAL A 193 -1.51 4.42 8.36
C VAL A 193 -0.97 5.63 9.09
N ARG A 194 -1.83 6.60 9.39
CA ARG A 194 -1.49 7.82 10.13
C ARG A 194 -2.32 7.90 11.39
N THR A 195 -1.71 8.21 12.52
CA THR A 195 -2.46 8.59 13.72
C THR A 195 -2.68 10.09 13.66
N LEU A 196 -3.93 10.51 13.55
CA LEU A 196 -4.32 11.90 13.39
C LEU A 196 -4.15 12.68 14.69
N THR A 197 -3.70 13.93 14.56
CA THR A 197 -3.87 14.94 15.61
C THR A 197 -5.35 15.27 15.80
N ASP A 198 -5.70 15.89 16.94
CA ASP A 198 -7.08 16.28 17.22
C ASP A 198 -7.61 17.28 16.16
N ILE A 199 -6.74 18.13 15.61
CA ILE A 199 -7.07 19.09 14.53
C ILE A 199 -7.37 18.34 13.22
N GLU A 200 -6.51 17.42 12.80
CA GLU A 200 -6.75 16.62 11.58
C GLU A 200 -8.00 15.76 11.72
N ALA A 201 -8.23 15.16 12.90
CA ALA A 201 -9.41 14.34 13.14
C ALA A 201 -10.70 15.13 12.96
N ALA A 202 -10.74 16.40 13.39
CA ALA A 202 -11.91 17.26 13.20
C ALA A 202 -12.19 17.56 11.72
N GLN A 203 -11.16 17.66 10.86
CA GLN A 203 -11.31 17.93 9.43
C GLN A 203 -11.97 16.77 8.65
N TYR A 204 -11.93 15.55 9.19
CA TYR A 204 -12.49 14.35 8.54
C TYR A 204 -13.82 13.89 9.17
N GLN A 205 -14.43 14.72 10.02
CA GLN A 205 -15.73 14.44 10.65
C GLN A 205 -16.93 15.11 9.97
N GLU A 206 -16.70 15.82 8.85
CA GLU A 206 -17.74 16.35 7.94
C GLU A 206 -18.14 15.35 6.84
#